data_AF-A0A9X6AAZ2-F1
#
_entry.id   AF-A0A9X6AAZ2-F1
#
_cell.length_a   1.000
_cell.length_b   1.000
_cell.length_c   1.000
_cell.angle_alpha   90.00
_cell.angle_beta   90.00
_cell.angle_gamma   90.00
#
_symmetry.space_group_name_H-M   'P 1'
#
loop_
_entity.id
_entity.type
_entity.pdbx_description
1 polymer ?
#
loop_
_entity_poly.entity_id
_entity_poly.type
_entity_poly.pdbx_seq_one_letter_code
_entity_poly.pdbx_strand_id
1 'polypeptide(L)'
;MRSSLRTTDAGVSQRPADTGAVDSGNRIPVVVQAPDPISRAGVRSQLAQHPVINLLDSAEAGPGTVAVLVNEGPDETTLSRLRRLVRSDGARAVL
;
A
#
# COMPACT_ATOMS: atom_id res chain seq x y z
N MET A 1 12.63 51.33 -19.10
CA MET A 1 11.22 51.21 -18.65
C MET A 1 10.72 49.86 -19.12
N ARG A 2 10.82 48.78 -18.32
CA ARG A 2 9.92 48.39 -17.21
C ARG A 2 8.45 48.32 -17.63
N SER A 3 7.99 47.11 -18.00
CA SER A 3 6.78 46.42 -17.52
C SER A 3 6.49 45.25 -18.46
N SER A 4 6.65 43.99 -18.03
CA SER A 4 5.77 43.24 -17.12
C SER A 4 4.43 42.89 -17.77
N LEU A 5 4.36 41.72 -18.40
CA LEU A 5 3.17 40.89 -18.33
C LEU A 5 3.60 39.52 -17.81
N ARG A 6 3.33 39.34 -16.52
CA ARG A 6 3.29 38.05 -15.86
C ARG A 6 2.03 37.35 -16.37
N THR A 7 2.19 36.19 -17.00
CA THR A 7 1.12 35.20 -17.07
C THR A 7 1.64 33.93 -16.44
N THR A 8 0.94 33.57 -15.38
CA THR A 8 1.03 32.38 -14.57
C THR A 8 0.75 31.15 -15.44
N ASP A 9 1.68 30.22 -15.52
CA ASP A 9 1.34 28.81 -15.67
C ASP A 9 2.03 28.06 -14.53
N ALA A 10 1.22 27.81 -13.50
CA ALA A 10 1.53 26.90 -12.43
C ALA A 10 0.77 25.62 -12.74
N GLY A 11 1.49 24.48 -12.78
CA GLY A 11 0.85 23.18 -12.64
C GLY A 11 1.27 22.11 -13.62
N VAL A 12 2.56 21.85 -13.80
CA VAL A 12 2.98 20.48 -14.17
C VAL A 12 3.04 19.65 -12.89
N SER A 13 1.85 19.22 -12.43
CA SER A 13 1.72 18.19 -11.41
C SER A 13 1.86 16.81 -12.04
N GLN A 14 2.67 15.99 -11.36
CA GLN A 14 2.70 14.53 -11.41
C GLN A 14 3.23 13.89 -12.69
N ARG A 15 4.56 13.82 -12.74
CA ARG A 15 5.22 12.61 -13.25
C ARG A 15 4.98 11.52 -12.19
N PRO A 16 4.27 10.41 -12.47
CA PRO A 16 4.25 9.30 -11.53
C PRO A 16 5.69 8.84 -11.37
N ALA A 17 6.11 8.69 -10.12
CA ALA A 17 7.39 8.12 -9.75
C ALA A 17 7.39 6.67 -10.22
N ASP A 18 7.92 6.44 -11.42
CA ASP A 18 8.24 5.13 -11.96
C ASP A 18 9.57 4.62 -11.36
N THR A 19 9.75 4.83 -10.05
CA THR A 19 10.98 4.52 -9.32
C THR A 19 10.69 3.39 -8.34
N GLY A 20 10.76 2.16 -8.87
CA GLY A 20 10.58 0.93 -8.08
C GLY A 20 10.45 -0.35 -8.89
N ALA A 21 10.37 -0.26 -10.22
CA ALA A 21 10.43 -1.41 -11.12
C ALA A 21 11.89 -1.91 -11.28
N VAL A 22 12.52 -2.28 -10.17
CA VAL A 22 13.76 -3.07 -10.19
C VAL A 22 13.36 -4.54 -9.98
N ASP A 23 13.15 -5.26 -11.08
CA ASP A 23 12.98 -6.73 -11.15
C ASP A 23 11.99 -7.39 -10.17
N SER A 24 10.91 -6.68 -9.85
CA SER A 24 9.80 -7.12 -9.00
C SER A 24 8.75 -7.99 -9.70
N GLY A 25 8.93 -8.30 -11.00
CA GLY A 25 7.92 -8.96 -11.84
C GLY A 25 7.41 -10.33 -11.37
N ASN A 26 8.09 -10.98 -10.42
CA ASN A 26 7.67 -12.27 -9.84
C ASN A 26 7.38 -12.22 -8.33
N ARG A 27 7.59 -11.08 -7.64
CA ARG A 27 7.33 -10.97 -6.20
C ARG A 27 5.97 -10.37 -5.93
N ILE A 28 5.26 -10.97 -4.97
CA ILE A 28 3.91 -10.56 -4.58
C ILE A 28 4.03 -9.42 -3.57
N PRO A 29 3.52 -8.21 -3.87
CA PRO A 29 3.47 -7.11 -2.92
C PRO A 29 2.48 -7.43 -1.80
N VAL A 30 2.93 -7.35 -0.55
CA VAL A 30 2.12 -7.66 0.64
C VAL A 30 2.26 -6.56 1.69
N VAL A 31 1.14 -6.06 2.19
CA VAL A 31 1.05 -5.18 3.35
C VAL A 31 0.39 -5.94 4.50
N VAL A 32 0.93 -5.79 5.71
CA VAL A 32 0.40 -6.39 6.94
C VAL A 32 -0.22 -5.32 7.83
N GLN A 33 -1.50 -5.46 8.12
CA GLN A 33 -2.25 -4.59 9.03
C GLN A 33 -2.67 -5.38 10.27
N ALA A 34 -2.10 -5.03 11.42
CA ALA A 34 -2.54 -5.56 12.71
C ALA A 34 -2.55 -4.41 13.75
N PRO A 35 -3.58 -4.30 14.60
CA PRO A 35 -3.62 -3.32 15.69
C PRO A 35 -2.53 -3.59 16.73
N ASP A 36 -2.31 -4.86 17.05
CA ASP A 36 -1.26 -5.28 17.97
C ASP A 36 0.11 -5.26 17.28
N PRO A 37 1.09 -4.48 17.78
CA PRO A 37 2.42 -4.41 17.19
C PRO A 37 3.18 -5.74 17.24
N ILE A 38 2.92 -6.61 18.22
CA ILE A 38 3.59 -7.92 18.34
C ILE A 38 3.10 -8.83 17.21
N SER A 39 1.79 -8.94 17.04
CA SER A 39 1.17 -9.68 15.95
C SER A 39 1.66 -9.20 14.58
N ARG A 40 1.74 -7.87 14.37
CA ARG A 40 2.28 -7.29 13.13
C ARG A 40 3.72 -7.74 12.87
N ALA A 41 4.58 -7.65 13.89
CA ALA A 41 5.98 -8.05 13.76
C ALA A 41 6.12 -9.56 13.51
N GLY A 42 5.31 -10.38 14.18
CA GLY A 42 5.29 -11.83 14.00
C GLY A 42 4.92 -12.23 12.57
N VAL A 43 3.83 -11.68 12.03
CA VAL A 43 3.41 -11.99 10.66
C VAL A 43 4.43 -11.49 9.64
N ARG A 44 4.98 -10.28 9.81
CA ARG A 44 6.06 -9.80 8.93
C ARG A 44 7.29 -10.71 8.98
N SER A 45 7.70 -11.16 10.16
CA SER A 45 8.83 -12.07 10.32
C SER A 45 8.60 -13.43 9.65
N GLN A 46 7.38 -13.96 9.71
CA GLN A 46 7.01 -15.20 9.00
C GLN A 46 7.03 -15.00 7.49
N LEU A 47 6.37 -13.96 6.99
CA LEU A 47 6.29 -13.70 5.54
C LEU A 47 7.64 -13.35 4.91
N ALA A 48 8.53 -12.69 5.64
CA ALA A 48 9.86 -12.32 5.17
C ALA A 48 10.74 -13.54 4.83
N GLN A 49 10.42 -14.73 5.33
CA GLN A 49 11.13 -15.97 5.02
C GLN A 49 10.84 -16.46 3.58
N HIS A 50 9.83 -15.91 2.92
CA HIS A 50 9.45 -16.31 1.56
C HIS A 50 10.00 -15.32 0.52
N PRO A 51 10.97 -15.73 -0.32
CA PRO A 51 11.61 -14.83 -1.28
C PRO A 51 10.70 -14.38 -2.43
N VAL A 52 9.51 -15.00 -2.57
CA VAL A 52 8.45 -14.57 -3.48
C VAL A 52 7.64 -13.40 -2.92
N ILE A 53 7.76 -13.08 -1.63
CA ILE A 53 6.99 -12.01 -0.99
C ILE A 53 7.82 -10.74 -0.96
N ASN A 54 7.21 -9.64 -1.39
CA ASN A 54 7.73 -8.29 -1.20
C ASN A 54 6.92 -7.59 -0.10
N LEU A 55 7.46 -7.49 1.11
CA LEU A 55 6.80 -6.82 2.22
C LEU A 55 6.92 -5.31 2.09
N LEU A 56 5.79 -4.65 1.95
CA LEU A 56 5.68 -3.20 1.85
C LEU A 56 5.26 -2.59 3.20
N ASP A 57 5.41 -1.28 3.30
CA ASP A 57 4.81 -0.52 4.40
C ASP A 57 3.35 -0.16 4.09
N SER A 58 2.54 0.06 5.13
CA SER A 58 1.10 0.28 4.96
C SER A 58 0.75 1.52 4.13
N ALA A 59 1.67 2.50 4.06
CA ALA A 59 1.51 3.70 3.24
C ALA A 59 1.70 3.43 1.73
N GLU A 60 2.28 2.28 1.38
CA GLU A 60 2.61 1.87 0.01
C GLU A 60 1.55 0.90 -0.56
N ALA A 61 0.44 0.69 0.16
CA ALA A 61 -0.68 -0.11 -0.33
C ALA A 61 -1.27 0.52 -1.60
N GLY A 62 -1.56 -0.32 -2.60
CA GLY A 62 -2.14 0.11 -3.86
C GLY A 62 -2.79 -1.04 -4.63
N PRO A 63 -3.25 -0.77 -5.86
CA PRO A 63 -3.90 -1.78 -6.69
C PRO A 63 -3.01 -3.00 -6.92
N GLY A 64 -3.57 -4.19 -6.73
CA GLY A 64 -2.84 -5.46 -6.89
C GLY A 64 -2.02 -5.89 -5.66
N THR A 65 -1.89 -5.05 -4.63
CA THR A 65 -1.26 -5.43 -3.36
C THR A 65 -2.15 -6.39 -2.57
N VAL A 66 -1.55 -7.40 -1.96
CA VAL A 66 -2.23 -8.26 -0.99
C VAL A 66 -2.21 -7.57 0.37
N ALA A 67 -3.39 -7.28 0.92
CA ALA A 67 -3.54 -6.72 2.26
C ALA A 67 -3.90 -7.86 3.23
N VAL A 68 -2.97 -8.21 4.12
CA VAL A 68 -3.19 -9.19 5.19
C VAL A 68 -3.64 -8.44 6.43
N LEU A 69 -4.87 -8.68 6.87
CA LEU A 69 -5.41 -8.13 8.11
C LEU A 69 -5.34 -9.19 9.19
N VAL A 70 -4.85 -8.82 10.37
CA VAL A 70 -4.73 -9.72 11.51
C VAL A 70 -5.43 -9.07 12.69
N ASN A 71 -6.52 -9.69 13.14
CA ASN A 71 -7.31 -9.28 14.29
C ASN A 71 -7.69 -10.53 15.11
N GLU A 72 -8.05 -10.33 16.38
CA GLU A 72 -8.50 -11.43 17.27
C GLU A 72 -9.74 -12.14 16.75
N GLY A 73 -10.61 -11.41 16.02
CA GLY A 73 -11.77 -11.95 15.35
C GLY A 73 -12.39 -10.94 14.38
N PRO A 74 -13.31 -11.41 13.50
CA PRO A 74 -14.03 -10.54 12.60
C PRO A 74 -15.05 -9.68 13.37
N ASP A 75 -14.87 -8.36 13.31
CA ASP A 75 -15.81 -7.36 13.82
C ASP A 75 -16.25 -6.40 12.70
N GLU A 76 -17.18 -5.49 12.98
CA GLU A 76 -17.68 -4.56 11.96
C GLU A 76 -16.58 -3.61 11.45
N THR A 77 -15.60 -3.27 12.31
CA THR A 77 -14.44 -2.46 11.93
C THR A 77 -13.58 -3.20 10.89
N THR A 78 -13.34 -4.49 11.10
CA THR A 78 -12.62 -5.39 10.20
C THR A 78 -13.33 -5.50 8.87
N LEU A 79 -14.64 -5.77 8.90
CA LEU A 79 -15.46 -5.87 7.69
C LEU A 79 -15.49 -4.57 6.90
N SER A 80 -15.59 -3.43 7.58
CA SER A 80 -15.53 -2.11 6.95
C SER A 80 -14.19 -1.86 6.27
N ARG A 81 -13.08 -2.23 6.92
CA ARG A 81 -11.73 -2.13 6.33
C ARG A 81 -11.57 -3.05 5.12
N LEU A 82 -12.00 -4.31 5.21
CA LEU A 82 -11.95 -5.26 4.10
C LEU A 82 -12.71 -4.73 2.88
N ARG A 83 -13.94 -4.24 3.08
CA ARG A 83 -14.77 -3.67 2.00
C ARG A 83 -14.09 -2.48 1.33
N ARG A 84 -13.45 -1.60 2.11
CA ARG A 84 -12.69 -0.45 1.58
C ARG A 84 -11.48 -0.92 0.76
N LEU A 85 -10.67 -1.83 1.30
CA LEU A 85 -9.48 -2.33 0.61
C LEU A 85 -9.80 -2.96 -0.75
N VAL A 86 -10.87 -3.78 -0.80
CA VAL A 86 -11.28 -4.45 -2.04
C VAL A 86 -11.90 -3.48 -3.05
N ARG A 87 -12.75 -2.54 -2.60
CA ARG A 87 -13.53 -1.68 -3.50
C ARG A 87 -12.84 -0.38 -3.89
N SER A 88 -12.04 0.19 -3.00
CA SER A 88 -11.44 1.52 -3.18
C SER A 88 -9.97 1.43 -3.56
N ASP A 89 -9.22 0.52 -2.94
CA ASP A 89 -7.76 0.48 -3.10
C ASP A 89 -7.33 -0.58 -4.14
N GLY A 90 -8.27 -1.38 -4.66
CA GLY A 90 -8.00 -2.44 -5.63
C GLY A 90 -7.10 -3.56 -5.09
N ALA A 91 -7.03 -3.67 -3.76
CA ALA A 91 -6.19 -4.63 -3.06
C ALA A 91 -6.89 -5.99 -2.94
N ARG A 92 -6.09 -7.06 -2.84
CA ARG A 92 -6.56 -8.40 -2.49
C ARG A 92 -6.52 -8.56 -0.98
N ALA A 93 -7.67 -8.47 -0.33
CA ALA A 93 -7.73 -8.56 1.12
C ALA A 93 -7.80 -10.03 1.61
N VAL A 94 -7.06 -10.33 2.68
CA VAL A 94 -7.03 -11.61 3.38
C VAL A 94 -7.15 -11.34 4.89
N LEU A 95 -7.91 -12.16 5.61
CA LEU A 95 -8.11 -12.10 7.05
C LEU A 95 -7.49 -13.32 7.73
#